data_AF-A0A1U7I813-F1
#
_entry.id   AF-A0A1U7I813-F1
#
_cell.length_a   1.000
_cell.length_b   1.000
_cell.length_c   1.000
_cell.angle_alpha   90.00
_cell.angle_beta   90.00
_cell.angle_gamma   90.00
#
_symmetry.space_group_name_H-M   'P 1'
#
loop_
_entity.id
_entity.type
_entity.pdbx_description
1 polymer ?
#
loop_
_entity_poly.entity_id
_entity_poly.type
_entity_poly.pdbx_seq_one_letter_code
_entity_poly.pdbx_strand_id
1 'polypeptide(L)'
;MYSKKLLGTCLVLATSVGVPQASSANSTTNALKQSDNFKSSIPSFCSRRGWRSVNYFETANYRVHICASRRGKYFYNGISKRNGNAITLSVIVEEGTGFVATNGQYEYIVNGASLTIVRNNRVIKEERVIRSN
;
A
#
# COMPACT_ATOMS: atom_id res chain seq x y z
N MET A 1 49.22 29.76 -19.13
CA MET A 1 49.07 31.11 -19.71
C MET A 1 47.61 31.54 -19.62
N TYR A 2 47.37 32.62 -18.86
CA TYR A 2 46.28 33.62 -18.85
C TYR A 2 44.78 33.27 -19.01
N SER A 3 44.09 33.47 -17.88
CA SER A 3 42.83 34.22 -17.61
C SER A 3 41.90 34.70 -18.72
N LYS A 4 40.59 34.68 -18.39
CA LYS A 4 39.63 35.83 -18.40
C LYS A 4 38.31 35.39 -17.71
N LYS A 5 38.06 35.74 -16.44
CA LYS A 5 37.24 36.87 -15.92
C LYS A 5 35.88 37.07 -16.61
N LEU A 6 34.79 37.02 -15.83
CA LEU A 6 33.75 38.06 -15.78
C LEU A 6 32.82 37.87 -14.56
N LEU A 7 32.96 38.76 -13.58
CA LEU A 7 31.94 39.05 -12.58
C LEU A 7 30.90 40.00 -13.22
N GLY A 8 29.62 39.74 -12.97
CA GLY A 8 28.52 40.63 -13.33
C GLY A 8 27.64 40.91 -12.10
N THR A 9 28.00 41.93 -11.34
CA THR A 9 27.17 42.56 -10.31
C THR A 9 26.07 43.38 -10.97
N CYS A 10 24.81 43.13 -10.64
CA CYS A 10 23.72 44.06 -10.91
C CYS A 10 23.15 44.56 -9.58
N LEU A 11 23.39 45.84 -9.32
CA LEU A 11 22.91 46.63 -8.20
C LEU A 11 21.62 47.33 -8.66
N VAL A 12 20.49 47.14 -7.97
CA VAL A 12 19.29 47.97 -8.19
C VAL A 12 18.84 48.52 -6.83
N LEU A 13 18.86 49.85 -6.73
CA LEU A 13 18.40 50.63 -5.59
C LEU A 13 16.87 50.78 -5.61
N ALA A 14 16.28 50.70 -4.42
CA ALA A 14 14.86 50.83 -4.16
C ALA A 14 14.39 52.29 -4.07
N THR A 15 13.12 52.54 -4.39
CA THR A 15 12.37 53.69 -3.88
C THR A 15 10.94 53.27 -3.51
N SER A 16 10.56 53.63 -2.29
CA SER A 16 9.37 53.25 -1.52
C SER A 16 8.19 54.20 -1.69
N VAL A 17 6.96 53.67 -1.68
CA VAL A 17 5.71 54.24 -1.12
C VAL A 17 4.80 53.02 -0.89
N GLY A 18 4.03 52.78 0.18
CA GLY A 18 3.47 53.56 1.28
C GLY A 18 2.13 52.88 1.60
N VAL A 19 2.00 52.25 2.77
CA VAL A 19 0.86 51.39 3.19
C VAL A 19 -0.34 52.24 3.62
N PRO A 20 -1.59 51.73 3.50
CA PRO A 20 -2.36 51.59 4.73
C PRO A 20 -3.04 50.22 4.91
N GLN A 21 -3.09 49.87 6.18
CA GLN A 21 -3.52 48.66 6.85
C GLN A 21 -5.05 48.71 7.08
N ALA A 22 -5.76 47.62 6.77
CA ALA A 22 -7.08 47.34 7.35
C ALA A 22 -7.37 45.82 7.37
N SER A 23 -7.21 45.28 8.59
CA SER A 23 -8.09 44.35 9.29
C SER A 23 -8.55 43.05 8.61
N SER A 24 -7.78 42.00 8.89
CA SER A 24 -8.21 40.65 9.32
C SER A 24 -9.62 40.20 8.92
N ALA A 25 -9.74 39.60 7.74
CA ALA A 25 -10.68 38.49 7.58
C ALA A 25 -10.08 37.28 8.29
N ASN A 26 -10.58 36.97 9.48
CA ASN A 26 -10.39 35.69 10.15
C ASN A 26 -10.94 34.58 9.24
N SER A 27 -10.12 34.14 8.30
CA SER A 27 -10.22 32.78 7.81
C SER A 27 -9.72 31.93 8.95
N THR A 28 -10.64 31.43 9.76
CA THR A 28 -10.38 30.45 10.79
C THR A 28 -9.76 29.23 10.09
N THR A 29 -8.44 29.27 9.92
CA THR A 29 -7.63 28.10 9.68
C THR A 29 -7.74 27.32 10.97
N ASN A 30 -8.79 26.50 11.08
CA ASN A 30 -8.63 25.21 11.71
C ASN A 30 -7.67 24.43 10.81
N ALA A 31 -6.40 24.83 10.89
CA ALA A 31 -5.26 24.01 10.57
C ALA A 31 -5.34 22.86 11.56
N LEU A 32 -6.12 21.84 11.20
CA LEU A 32 -5.88 20.51 11.68
C LEU A 32 -4.44 20.22 11.30
N LYS A 33 -3.56 20.29 12.30
CA LYS A 33 -2.22 19.75 12.23
C LYS A 33 -2.34 18.28 11.88
N GLN A 34 -2.44 17.96 10.59
CA GLN A 34 -2.35 16.58 10.14
C GLN A 34 -0.87 16.27 9.96
N SER A 35 -0.22 16.18 11.13
CA SER A 35 0.99 15.39 11.34
C SER A 35 0.76 14.01 10.71
N ASP A 36 1.81 13.48 10.11
CA ASP A 36 1.92 12.16 9.50
C ASP A 36 1.09 11.08 10.25
N ASN A 37 0.43 10.19 9.50
CA ASN A 37 -0.44 9.06 9.93
C ASN A 37 -1.96 9.24 9.76
N PHE A 38 -2.45 9.41 8.52
CA PHE A 38 -3.77 8.84 8.18
C PHE A 38 -3.61 7.33 7.96
N LYS A 39 -3.32 6.60 9.05
CA LYS A 39 -3.49 5.15 9.09
C LYS A 39 -4.98 4.93 8.95
N SER A 40 -5.44 4.65 7.73
CA SER A 40 -6.84 4.42 7.40
C SER A 40 -7.51 3.66 8.54
N SER A 41 -8.46 4.32 9.21
CA SER A 41 -9.16 3.79 10.38
C SER A 41 -10.07 2.60 10.04
N ILE A 42 -10.08 2.18 8.76
CA ILE A 42 -10.74 0.97 8.30
C ILE A 42 -9.90 -0.23 8.74
N PRO A 43 -10.39 -1.08 9.67
CA PRO A 43 -9.66 -2.25 10.10
C PRO A 43 -9.40 -3.16 8.90
N SER A 44 -8.18 -3.69 8.78
CA SER A 44 -7.86 -4.69 7.75
C SER A 44 -8.82 -5.88 7.84
N PHE A 45 -8.97 -6.62 6.74
CA PHE A 45 -9.81 -7.83 6.71
C PHE A 45 -9.54 -8.76 7.91
N CYS A 46 -8.27 -8.89 8.31
CA CYS A 46 -7.85 -9.66 9.48
C CYS A 46 -8.39 -9.07 10.78
N SER A 47 -8.18 -7.77 11.02
CA SER A 47 -8.57 -7.09 12.26
C SER A 47 -10.08 -7.12 12.49
N ARG A 48 -10.90 -7.06 11.42
CA ARG A 48 -12.36 -7.19 11.52
C ARG A 48 -12.82 -8.53 12.11
N ARG A 49 -11.97 -9.56 12.07
CA ARG A 49 -12.22 -10.89 12.65
C ARG A 49 -11.47 -11.12 13.97
N GLY A 50 -10.81 -10.10 14.51
CA GLY A 50 -9.93 -10.24 15.67
C GLY A 50 -8.68 -11.08 15.36
N TRP A 51 -8.29 -11.18 14.09
CA TRP A 51 -7.09 -11.87 13.63
C TRP A 51 -5.93 -10.89 13.43
N ARG A 52 -4.70 -11.37 13.57
CA ARG A 52 -3.49 -10.59 13.30
C ARG A 52 -3.19 -10.61 11.80
N SER A 53 -2.86 -9.44 11.25
CA SER A 53 -2.32 -9.35 9.88
C SER A 53 -0.89 -9.92 9.86
N VAL A 54 -0.62 -10.84 8.94
CA VAL A 54 0.69 -11.50 8.81
C VAL A 54 1.42 -10.94 7.61
N ASN A 55 0.80 -11.02 6.43
CA ASN A 55 1.32 -10.47 5.20
C ASN A 55 0.19 -9.90 4.35
N TYR A 56 0.57 -9.01 3.45
CA TYR A 56 -0.28 -8.54 2.37
C TYR A 56 0.45 -8.75 1.04
N PHE A 57 -0.30 -9.12 0.01
CA PHE A 57 0.19 -9.17 -1.36
C PHE A 57 -0.81 -8.49 -2.28
N GLU A 58 -0.31 -7.75 -3.24
CA GLU A 58 -1.12 -7.13 -4.28
C GLU A 58 -0.53 -7.44 -5.65
N THR A 59 -1.38 -7.84 -6.58
CA THR A 59 -1.05 -8.05 -7.98
C THR A 59 -1.82 -7.05 -8.84
N ALA A 60 -1.75 -7.17 -10.16
CA ALA A 60 -2.58 -6.37 -11.05
C ALA A 60 -4.08 -6.56 -10.77
N ASN A 61 -4.53 -7.81 -10.54
CA ASN A 61 -5.96 -8.14 -10.44
C ASN A 61 -6.42 -8.57 -9.04
N TYR A 62 -5.52 -8.80 -8.08
CA TYR A 62 -5.88 -9.35 -6.78
C TYR A 62 -5.26 -8.58 -5.61
N ARG A 63 -5.93 -8.66 -4.46
CA ARG A 63 -5.40 -8.33 -3.15
C ARG A 63 -5.49 -9.58 -2.29
N VAL A 64 -4.43 -9.91 -1.58
CA VAL A 64 -4.37 -11.06 -0.69
C VAL A 64 -3.98 -10.60 0.70
N HIS A 65 -4.78 -10.99 1.69
CA HIS A 65 -4.45 -10.84 3.09
C HIS A 65 -4.14 -12.21 3.68
N ILE A 66 -2.97 -12.36 4.28
CA ILE A 66 -2.66 -13.49 5.15
C ILE A 66 -2.91 -13.08 6.58
N CYS A 67 -3.78 -13.81 7.26
CA CYS A 67 -4.17 -13.55 8.64
C CYS A 67 -3.81 -14.72 9.55
N ALA A 68 -3.41 -14.45 10.78
CA ALA A 68 -3.25 -15.45 11.82
C ALA A 68 -4.38 -15.31 12.84
N SER A 69 -5.11 -16.39 13.08
CA SER A 69 -6.05 -16.47 14.21
C SER A 69 -5.31 -16.49 15.55
N ARG A 70 -6.04 -16.21 16.63
CA ARG A 70 -5.51 -16.29 18.00
C ARG A 70 -5.00 -17.69 18.38
N ARG A 71 -5.41 -18.73 17.65
CA ARG A 71 -4.99 -20.13 17.86
C ARG A 71 -3.84 -20.55 16.94
N GLY A 72 -3.19 -19.61 16.26
CA GLY A 72 -2.04 -19.88 15.39
C GLY A 72 -2.38 -20.41 13.99
N LYS A 73 -3.66 -20.59 13.64
CA LYS A 73 -4.05 -20.99 12.27
C LYS A 73 -3.93 -19.80 11.31
N TYR A 74 -3.35 -20.04 10.14
CA TYR A 74 -3.24 -19.07 9.06
C TYR A 74 -4.42 -19.17 8.09
N PHE A 75 -4.85 -18.01 7.58
CA PHE A 75 -5.94 -17.88 6.63
C PHE A 75 -5.53 -16.97 5.48
N TYR A 76 -5.87 -17.41 4.27
CA TYR A 76 -5.75 -16.66 3.03
C TYR A 76 -7.08 -15.98 2.76
N ASN A 77 -7.06 -14.68 2.52
CA ASN A 77 -8.19 -13.96 1.96
C ASN A 77 -7.80 -13.29 0.65
N GLY A 78 -8.24 -13.89 -0.46
CA GLY A 78 -8.02 -13.35 -1.80
C GLY A 78 -9.25 -12.59 -2.28
N ILE A 79 -9.04 -11.36 -2.73
CA ILE A 79 -10.07 -10.44 -3.21
C ILE A 79 -9.76 -10.07 -4.66
N SER A 80 -10.71 -10.31 -5.55
CA SER A 80 -10.66 -9.84 -6.94
C SER A 80 -10.87 -8.34 -7.01
N LYS A 81 -9.95 -7.61 -7.65
CA LYS A 81 -10.10 -6.16 -7.89
C LYS A 81 -11.13 -5.86 -8.96
N ARG A 82 -11.42 -6.82 -9.86
CA ARG A 82 -12.37 -6.64 -10.95
C ARG A 82 -13.81 -6.55 -10.47
N ASN A 83 -14.20 -7.37 -9.50
CA ASN A 83 -15.60 -7.48 -9.04
C ASN A 83 -15.78 -7.48 -7.52
N GLY A 84 -14.69 -7.42 -6.73
CA GLY A 84 -14.76 -7.42 -5.28
C GLY A 84 -15.02 -8.79 -4.64
N ASN A 85 -15.20 -9.85 -5.45
CA ASN A 85 -15.43 -11.20 -4.91
C ASN A 85 -14.25 -11.65 -4.07
N ALA A 86 -14.54 -12.26 -2.93
CA ALA A 86 -13.54 -12.69 -1.98
C ALA A 86 -13.73 -14.15 -1.57
N ILE A 87 -12.63 -14.86 -1.37
CA ILE A 87 -12.60 -16.19 -0.77
C ILE A 87 -11.76 -16.16 0.51
N THR A 88 -12.10 -17.00 1.49
CA THR A 88 -11.31 -17.15 2.72
C THR A 88 -11.06 -18.62 2.96
N LEU A 89 -9.79 -19.01 3.02
CA LEU A 89 -9.35 -20.40 3.08
C LEU A 89 -8.29 -20.59 4.15
N SER A 90 -8.23 -21.79 4.73
CA SER A 90 -7.09 -22.18 5.57
C SER A 90 -5.81 -22.26 4.73
N VAL A 91 -4.67 -21.97 5.35
CA VAL A 91 -3.37 -21.92 4.69
C VAL A 91 -2.40 -22.90 5.30
N ILE A 92 -1.63 -23.55 4.43
CA ILE A 92 -0.39 -24.23 4.77
C ILE A 92 0.76 -23.30 4.40
N VAL A 93 1.71 -23.13 5.32
CA VAL A 93 2.93 -22.36 5.07
C VAL A 93 4.01 -23.35 4.67
N GLU A 94 4.54 -23.21 3.47
CA GLU A 94 5.59 -24.07 2.93
C GLU A 94 6.87 -23.26 2.73
N GLU A 95 7.98 -23.76 3.29
CA GLU A 95 9.28 -23.12 3.15
C GLU A 95 9.71 -23.08 1.67
N GLY A 96 10.19 -21.92 1.21
CA GLY A 96 10.56 -21.70 -0.19
C GLY A 96 9.37 -21.47 -1.15
N THR A 97 8.18 -22.01 -0.87
CA THR A 97 6.99 -21.85 -1.71
C THR A 97 6.17 -20.62 -1.32
N GLY A 98 5.92 -20.41 -0.02
CA GLY A 98 5.07 -19.35 0.51
C GLY A 98 3.78 -19.87 1.16
N PHE A 99 2.67 -19.18 0.91
CA PHE A 99 1.36 -19.50 1.48
C PHE A 99 0.50 -20.26 0.45
N VAL A 100 0.09 -21.47 0.80
CA VAL A 100 -0.71 -22.35 -0.06
C VAL A 100 -2.12 -22.49 0.53
N ALA A 101 -3.13 -22.15 -0.26
CA ALA A 101 -4.54 -22.33 0.08
C ALA A 101 -5.25 -23.19 -0.95
N THR A 102 -6.05 -24.16 -0.50
CA THR A 102 -6.72 -25.13 -1.37
C THR A 102 -8.24 -24.97 -1.31
N ASN A 103 -8.90 -25.05 -2.47
CA ASN A 103 -10.36 -25.08 -2.60
C ASN A 103 -10.78 -26.06 -3.71
N GLY A 104 -11.05 -27.31 -3.31
CA GLY A 104 -11.35 -28.40 -4.24
C GLY A 104 -10.18 -28.62 -5.21
N GLN A 105 -10.45 -28.52 -6.51
CA GLN A 105 -9.46 -28.67 -7.57
C GLN A 105 -8.51 -27.47 -7.75
N TYR A 106 -8.68 -26.40 -6.96
CA TYR A 106 -7.87 -25.19 -7.07
C TYR A 106 -6.87 -25.06 -5.92
N GLU A 107 -5.66 -24.60 -6.26
CA GLU A 107 -4.67 -24.14 -5.29
C GLU A 107 -4.29 -22.70 -5.60
N TYR A 108 -4.13 -21.91 -4.54
CA TYR A 108 -3.72 -20.52 -4.58
C TYR A 108 -2.41 -20.41 -3.81
N ILE A 109 -1.33 -20.17 -4.52
CA ILE A 109 0.03 -20.13 -3.98
C ILE A 109 0.49 -18.68 -4.08
N VAL A 110 0.84 -18.06 -2.94
CA VAL A 110 1.30 -16.67 -2.92
C VAL A 110 2.57 -16.50 -2.10
N ASN A 111 3.50 -15.74 -2.63
CA ASN A 111 4.73 -15.34 -1.95
C ASN A 111 5.10 -13.90 -2.35
N GLY A 112 6.31 -13.45 -1.99
CA GLY A 112 6.77 -12.10 -2.33
C GLY A 112 6.99 -11.84 -3.82
N ALA A 113 7.01 -12.88 -4.67
CA ALA A 113 7.26 -12.76 -6.10
C ALA A 113 5.97 -12.84 -6.94
N SER A 114 5.12 -13.83 -6.69
CA SER A 114 3.91 -14.05 -7.49
C SER A 114 2.74 -14.64 -6.70
N LEU A 115 1.56 -14.50 -7.30
CA LEU A 115 0.35 -15.28 -7.02
C LEU A 115 0.14 -16.25 -8.18
N THR A 116 0.19 -17.55 -7.89
CA THR A 116 -0.06 -18.63 -8.83
C THR A 116 -1.37 -19.33 -8.49
N ILE A 117 -2.26 -19.47 -9.47
CA ILE A 117 -3.51 -20.22 -9.34
C ILE A 117 -3.37 -21.48 -10.19
N VAL A 118 -3.47 -22.62 -9.52
CA VAL A 118 -3.40 -23.95 -10.12
C VAL A 118 -4.79 -24.55 -10.14
N ARG A 119 -5.15 -25.26 -11.21
CA ARG A 119 -6.37 -26.06 -11.30
C ARG A 119 -6.04 -27.44 -11.86
N ASN A 120 -6.41 -28.51 -11.15
CA ASN A 120 -6.07 -29.89 -11.55
C ASN A 120 -4.57 -30.02 -11.89
N ASN A 121 -3.71 -29.51 -11.00
CA ASN A 121 -2.25 -29.56 -11.13
C ASN A 121 -1.68 -28.81 -12.35
N ARG A 122 -2.45 -27.93 -12.99
CA ARG A 122 -1.99 -27.05 -14.08
C ARG A 122 -2.11 -25.59 -13.68
N VAL A 123 -1.06 -24.81 -13.93
CA VAL A 123 -1.11 -23.35 -13.73
C VAL A 123 -2.11 -22.77 -14.74
N ILE A 124 -3.17 -22.14 -14.23
CA ILE A 124 -4.17 -21.44 -15.05
C ILE A 124 -4.02 -19.92 -15.00
N LYS A 125 -3.27 -19.43 -14.01
CA LYS A 125 -2.99 -18.02 -13.84
C LYS A 125 -1.71 -17.84 -13.02
N GLU A 126 -0.88 -16.92 -13.45
CA GLU A 126 0.22 -16.40 -12.64
C GLU A 126 0.23 -14.87 -12.75
N GLU A 127 0.37 -14.18 -11.62
CA GLU A 127 0.51 -12.74 -11.57
C GLU A 127 1.65 -12.34 -10.65
N ARG A 128 2.50 -11.42 -11.13
CA ARG A 128 3.55 -10.82 -10.32
C ARG A 128 2.94 -10.02 -9.17
N VAL A 129 3.55 -10.15 -7.99
CA VAL A 129 3.29 -9.26 -6.86
C VAL A 129 3.95 -7.91 -7.11
N ILE A 130 3.15 -6.86 -7.06
CA ILE A 130 3.57 -5.46 -7.26
C ILE A 130 3.72 -4.70 -5.94
N ARG A 131 3.14 -5.22 -4.85
CA ARG A 131 3.28 -4.65 -3.50
C ARG A 131 3.09 -5.75 -2.44
N SER A 132 3.95 -5.77 -1.44
CA SER A 132 3.86 -6.66 -0.28
C SER A 132 4.32 -5.99 1.00
N ASN A 133 3.96 -6.55 2.16
CA ASN A 133 4.51 -6.15 3.46
C ASN A 133 4.58 -7.32 4.46
#